data_AF-A0A957J9E8-F1
#
_entry.id   AF-A0A957J9E8-F1
#
_cell.length_a   1.000
_cell.length_b   1.000
_cell.length_c   1.000
_cell.angle_alpha   90.00
_cell.angle_beta   90.00
_cell.angle_gamma   90.00
#
_symmetry.space_group_name_H-M   'P 1'
#
loop_
_entity.id
_entity.type
_entity.pdbx_description
1 polymer ?
#
loop_
_entity_poly.entity_id
_entity_poly.type
_entity_poly.pdbx_seq_one_letter_code
_entity_poly.pdbx_strand_id
1 'polypeptide(L)' 'MFADPDHPTAVTSTRIETAEQYIESLRGRNLRIFLFGERVAEPVDHPLIRPSINAVAETYELARQNPELATAVSPFTG' A
#
# COMPACT_ATOMS: atom_id res chain seq x y z
N MET A 1 8.99 30.45 -3.43
CA MET A 1 9.08 28.99 -3.49
C MET A 1 9.35 28.53 -2.06
N PHE A 2 8.31 28.22 -1.30
CA PHE A 2 8.44 27.80 0.10
C PHE A 2 8.61 26.28 0.10
N ALA A 3 9.77 25.80 0.55
CA ALA A 3 9.98 24.38 0.82
C ALA A 3 9.14 24.01 2.05
N ASP A 4 8.25 23.04 1.90
CA ASP A 4 7.44 22.51 2.99
C ASP A 4 8.34 21.65 3.91
N PRO A 5 8.60 22.06 5.17
CA PRO A 5 9.53 21.38 6.05
C PRO A 5 9.07 19.98 6.51
N ASP A 6 7.80 19.63 6.27
CA ASP A 6 7.22 18.33 6.63
C ASP A 6 7.21 17.32 5.47
N HIS A 7 7.88 17.59 4.35
CA HIS A 7 8.02 16.58 3.31
C HIS A 7 9.00 15.47 3.76
N PRO A 8 8.54 14.23 4.00
CA PRO A 8 9.45 13.16 4.36
C PRO A 8 10.47 12.94 3.24
N THR A 9 11.75 13.04 3.59
CA THR A 9 12.86 12.78 2.67
C THR A 9 12.74 11.35 2.11
N ALA A 10 12.96 11.23 0.80
CA ALA A 10 12.67 10.04 0.02
C ALA A 10 13.23 8.76 0.66
N VAL A 11 12.34 7.98 1.28
CA VAL A 11 12.58 6.57 1.58
C VAL A 11 12.85 5.92 0.22
N THR A 12 13.98 5.24 0.06
CA THR A 12 14.23 4.41 -1.11
C THR A 12 13.12 3.37 -1.17
N SER A 13 12.08 3.66 -1.94
CA SER A 13 10.89 2.83 -2.04
C SER A 13 11.26 1.61 -2.85
N THR A 14 11.63 0.52 -2.18
CA THR A 14 11.68 -0.80 -2.80
C THR A 14 10.34 -1.03 -3.49
N ARG A 15 10.39 -1.45 -4.75
CA ARG A 15 9.20 -1.77 -5.54
C ARG A 15 8.40 -2.86 -4.82
N ILE A 16 7.10 -2.68 -4.71
CA ILE A 16 6.18 -3.67 -4.14
C ILE A 16 5.67 -4.51 -5.30
N GLU A 17 5.95 -5.80 -5.26
CA GLU A 17 5.65 -6.74 -6.36
C GLU A 17 4.76 -7.90 -5.92
N THR A 18 4.75 -8.25 -4.63
CA THR A 18 3.94 -9.37 -4.09
C THR A 18 2.88 -8.90 -3.10
N ALA A 19 1.89 -9.76 -2.84
CA ALA A 19 0.87 -9.54 -1.81
C ALA A 19 1.50 -9.30 -0.43
N GLU A 20 2.49 -10.08 -0.04
CA GLU A 20 3.15 -9.97 1.27
C GLU A 20 3.89 -8.64 1.41
N GLN A 21 4.61 -8.22 0.37
CA GLN A 21 5.28 -6.92 0.36
C GLN A 21 4.29 -5.77 0.48
N TYR A 22 3.12 -5.87 -0.16
CA TYR A 22 2.07 -4.87 -0.03
C TYR A 22 1.55 -4.82 1.41
N ILE A 23 1.21 -5.97 2.00
CA ILE A 23 0.70 -6.06 3.39
C ILE A 23 1.73 -5.50 4.37
N GLU A 24 3.00 -5.85 4.20
CA GLU A 24 4.08 -5.35 5.05
C GLU A 24 4.29 -3.84 4.91
N SER A 25 4.14 -3.30 3.69
CA SER A 25 4.26 -1.85 3.44
C SER A 25 3.21 -1.00 4.18
N LEU A 26 2.11 -1.62 4.62
CA LEU A 26 1.06 -0.95 5.39
C LEU A 26 1.36 -0.93 6.90
N ARG A 27 2.20 -1.84 7.40
CA ARG A 27 2.53 -1.92 8.82
C ARG A 27 3.32 -0.71 9.26
N GLY A 28 3.01 -0.20 10.45
CA GLY A 28 3.70 0.97 11.01
C GLY A 28 3.52 2.28 10.22
N ARG A 29 2.69 2.30 9.17
CA ARG A 29 2.43 3.49 8.32
C ARG A 29 1.58 4.55 9.01
N ASN A 30 1.18 4.32 10.27
CA ASN A 30 0.40 5.24 11.09
C ASN A 30 -0.88 5.74 10.38
N LEU A 31 -1.58 4.81 9.69
CA LEU A 31 -2.77 5.13 8.90
C LEU A 31 -3.86 5.71 9.81
N ARG A 32 -4.51 6.78 9.35
CA ARG A 32 -5.62 7.43 10.06
C ARG A 32 -6.94 6.74 9.74
N ILE A 33 -7.14 5.53 10.27
CA ILE A 33 -8.35 4.74 10.06
C ILE A 33 -9.22 4.79 11.32
N PHE A 34 -10.52 4.99 11.12
CA PHE A 34 -11.52 5.07 12.19
C PHE A 34 -12.62 4.03 11.96
N LEU A 35 -12.93 3.24 12.99
CA LEU A 35 -14.03 2.28 13.01
C LEU A 35 -14.92 2.58 14.22
N PHE A 36 -16.23 2.68 14.00
CA PHE A 36 -17.20 2.98 15.06
C PHE A 36 -16.88 4.23 15.91
N GLY A 37 -16.20 5.22 15.31
CA GLY A 37 -15.79 6.46 15.99
C GLY A 37 -14.45 6.39 16.72
N GLU A 38 -13.79 5.23 16.75
CA GLU A 38 -12.50 5.02 17.40
C GLU A 38 -11.37 4.85 16.37
N ARG A 39 -10.17 5.33 16.73
CA ARG A 39 -8.98 5.19 15.87
C ARG A 39 -8.39 3.80 16.01
N VAL A 40 -8.16 3.13 14.88
CA VAL A 40 -7.48 1.84 14.84
C VAL A 40 -5.97 2.07 14.71
N ALA A 41 -5.20 1.60 15.71
CA ALA A 41 -3.74 1.79 15.74
C ALA A 41 -3.01 0.91 14.72
N GLU A 42 -3.41 -0.36 14.61
CA GLU A 42 -2.84 -1.32 13.66
C GLU A 42 -3.96 -1.93 12.78
N PRO A 43 -4.29 -1.29 11.65
CA PRO A 43 -5.41 -1.70 10.82
C PRO A 43 -5.12 -2.96 10.00
N VAL A 44 -3.85 -3.33 9.81
CA VAL A 44 -3.45 -4.43 8.91
C VAL A 44 -3.98 -5.79 9.38
N ASP A 45 -4.08 -5.99 10.70
CA ASP A 45 -4.56 -7.25 11.29
C ASP A 45 -6.00 -7.14 11.81
N HIS A 46 -6.66 -6.00 11.62
CA HIS A 46 -8.01 -5.80 12.12
C HIS A 46 -9.02 -6.67 11.33
N PRO A 47 -9.86 -7.49 11.97
CA PRO A 47 -10.70 -8.49 11.29
C PRO A 47 -11.69 -7.90 10.28
N LEU A 48 -12.17 -6.67 10.52
CA LEU A 48 -13.03 -5.96 9.57
C LEU A 48 -12.29 -5.33 8.39
N ILE A 49 -11.00 -5.04 8.53
CA ILE A 49 -10.20 -4.34 7.51
C ILE A 49 -9.43 -5.36 6.66
N ARG A 50 -9.01 -6.47 7.27
CA ARG A 50 -8.18 -7.49 6.62
C ARG A 50 -8.75 -7.99 5.28
N PRO A 51 -10.06 -8.24 5.11
CA PRO A 51 -10.59 -8.68 3.83
C PRO A 51 -10.35 -7.67 2.70
N SER A 52 -10.49 -6.37 2.97
CA SER A 52 -10.22 -5.31 1.98
C SER A 52 -8.73 -5.23 1.64
N ILE A 53 -7.85 -5.38 2.62
CA ILE A 53 -6.40 -5.42 2.39
C ILE A 53 -6.04 -6.63 1.53
N ASN A 54 -6.59 -7.81 1.83
CA ASN A 54 -6.34 -9.01 1.04
C ASN A 54 -6.83 -8.86 -0.41
N ALA A 55 -7.99 -8.21 -0.63
CA ALA A 55 -8.50 -7.97 -1.98
C ALA A 55 -7.55 -7.08 -2.81
N VAL A 56 -6.91 -6.09 -2.19
CA VAL A 56 -5.89 -5.27 -2.86
C VAL A 56 -4.57 -6.03 -2.99
N ALA A 57 -4.18 -6.82 -1.99
CA ALA A 57 -2.98 -7.66 -2.06
C ALA A 57 -3.04 -8.64 -3.25
N GLU A 58 -4.22 -9.19 -3.53
CA GLU A 58 -4.45 -10.08 -4.68
C GLU A 58 -4.16 -9.39 -6.02
N THR A 59 -4.34 -8.07 -6.14
CA THR A 59 -4.04 -7.38 -7.41
C THR A 59 -2.54 -7.32 -7.67
N TYR A 60 -1.70 -7.33 -6.64
CA TYR A 60 -0.23 -7.45 -6.79
C TYR A 60 0.15 -8.85 -7.27
N GLU A 61 -0.44 -9.90 -6.69
CA GLU A 61 -0.22 -11.27 -7.19
C GLU A 61 -0.72 -11.45 -8.61
N LEU A 62 -1.88 -10.90 -8.96
CA LEU A 62 -2.40 -10.95 -10.32
C LEU A 62 -1.48 -10.20 -11.30
N ALA A 63 -0.97 -9.03 -10.92
CA ALA A 63 0.00 -8.28 -11.73
C ALA A 63 1.29 -9.08 -12.00
N ARG A 64 1.70 -9.93 -11.05
CA ARG A 64 2.85 -10.83 -11.20
C ARG A 64 2.53 -12.06 -12.05
N GLN A 65 1.35 -12.65 -11.88
CA GLN A 65 0.94 -13.89 -12.56
C GLN A 65 0.50 -13.65 -14.01
N ASN A 66 -0.29 -12.58 -14.25
CA ASN A 66 -0.81 -12.18 -15.56
C ASN A 66 -0.50 -10.70 -15.84
N PRO A 67 0.76 -10.35 -16.16
CA PRO A 67 1.18 -8.96 -16.32
C PRO A 67 0.43 -8.22 -17.41
N GLU A 68 0.10 -8.85 -18.54
CA GLU A 68 -0.64 -8.18 -19.62
C GLU A 68 -2.05 -7.74 -19.23
N LEU A 69 -2.67 -8.41 -18.24
CA LEU A 69 -4.02 -8.08 -17.77
C LEU A 69 -4.00 -7.02 -16.67
N ALA A 70 -2.99 -7.04 -15.81
CA ALA A 70 -2.98 -6.32 -14.54
C ALA A 70 -1.82 -5.32 -14.39
N THR A 71 -1.08 -5.02 -15.46
CA THR A 71 -0.06 -3.96 -15.48
C THR A 71 -0.23 -3.02 -16.66
N ALA A 72 0.40 -1.85 -16.57
CA ALA A 72 0.54 -0.90 -17.66
C ALA A 72 1.96 -0.33 -17.66
N VAL A 73 2.52 -0.08 -18.85
CA VAL A 73 3.83 0.56 -19.01
C VAL A 73 3.68 2.04 -18.74
N SER A 74 4.50 2.58 -17.84
CA SER A 74 4.48 4.02 -17.55
C SER A 74 5.23 4.76 -18.66
N PRO A 75 4.66 5.84 -19.24
CA PRO A 75 5.33 6.61 -20.28
C PRO A 75 6.53 7.41 -19.75
N PHE A 76 6.68 7.52 -18.43
CA PHE A 76 7.73 8.31 -17.77
C PHE A 76 8.93 7.47 -17.31
N THR A 77 8.71 6.20 -17.01
CA THR A 77 9.72 5.33 -16.38
C THR A 77 9.97 4.04 -17.16
N GLY A 78 9.15 3.76 -18.19
CA GLY A 78 8.95 2.40 -18.69
C GLY A 78 8.12 1.57 -17.71
#